data_AF-A0A844B9I7-F1
#
_entry.id   AF-A0A844B9I7-F1
#
_cell.length_a   1.000
_cell.length_b   1.000
_cell.length_c   1.000
_cell.angle_alpha   90.00
_cell.angle_beta   90.00
_cell.angle_gamma   90.00
#
_symmetry.space_group_name_H-M   'P 1'
#
loop_
_entity.id
_entity.type
_entity.pdbx_description
1 polymer ?
#
loop_
_entity_poly.entity_id
_entity_poly.type
_entity_poly.pdbx_seq_one_letter_code
_entity_poly.pdbx_strand_id
1 'polypeptide(L)'
;MRDRSDPTESRFAALFDAFALAGVTAVPAVYNDDFAEEVETQLRNCRLVLVWCNPIEGGRRRDVLDAMLRRVADSGIVVSAHPEAILKLGTKDVLFHTRDLPFGSDVCRVDSLKQLEEELPERLRHGPRVLKQYRGQSGNGVWRVQLVGPMATPARLRVRHAQRGSDEEVMEIPALLARLAPYFEPEKGSI
;
A
#
# COMPACT_ATOMS: atom_id res chain seq x y z
N MET A 1 5.06 14.85 27.31
CA MET A 1 4.53 13.78 28.18
C MET A 1 3.53 13.01 27.35
N ARG A 2 3.88 11.83 26.83
CA ARG A 2 2.93 11.06 26.00
C ARG A 2 1.89 10.42 26.90
N ASP A 3 0.64 10.59 26.53
CA ASP A 3 -0.45 9.76 26.98
C ASP A 3 -0.08 8.32 26.59
N ARG A 4 0.27 7.50 27.57
CA ARG A 4 0.46 6.07 27.37
C ARG A 4 -0.92 5.57 26.97
N SER A 5 -1.12 5.23 25.70
CA SER A 5 -2.41 4.69 25.25
C SER A 5 -2.76 3.52 26.14
N ASP A 6 -3.81 3.67 26.94
CA ASP A 6 -4.28 2.62 27.82
C ASP A 6 -4.63 1.40 26.93
N PRO A 7 -4.01 0.22 27.15
CA PRO A 7 -4.35 -0.98 26.40
C PRO A 7 -5.85 -1.29 26.40
N THR A 8 -6.55 -0.93 27.47
CA THR A 8 -7.98 -1.17 27.66
C THR A 8 -8.86 -0.25 26.80
N GLU A 9 -8.37 0.93 26.44
CA GLU A 9 -9.06 1.88 25.54
C GLU A 9 -8.65 1.70 24.07
N SER A 10 -7.69 0.81 23.81
CA SER A 10 -7.22 0.51 22.46
C SER A 10 -8.21 -0.35 21.69
N ARG A 11 -8.28 -0.16 20.37
CA ARG A 11 -8.94 -1.11 19.45
C ARG A 11 -8.37 -2.54 19.54
N PHE A 12 -7.23 -2.70 20.21
CA PHE A 12 -6.54 -3.97 20.44
C PHE A 12 -6.78 -4.54 21.85
N ALA A 13 -7.68 -3.98 22.67
CA ALA A 13 -7.92 -4.43 24.05
C ALA A 13 -8.10 -5.96 24.16
N ALA A 14 -8.97 -6.55 23.34
CA ALA A 14 -9.20 -7.99 23.31
C ALA A 14 -7.93 -8.82 22.98
N LEU A 15 -6.98 -8.26 22.21
CA LEU A 15 -5.71 -8.90 21.92
C LEU A 15 -4.76 -8.85 23.13
N PHE A 16 -4.74 -7.73 23.86
CA PHE A 16 -4.00 -7.63 25.13
C PHE A 16 -4.54 -8.61 26.18
N ASP A 17 -5.86 -8.72 26.31
CA ASP A 17 -6.51 -9.69 27.20
C ASP A 17 -6.15 -11.13 26.84
N ALA A 18 -6.17 -11.46 25.54
CA ALA A 18 -5.77 -12.78 25.07
C ALA A 18 -4.29 -13.10 25.37
N PHE A 19 -3.39 -12.13 25.24
CA PHE A 19 -1.99 -12.32 25.64
C PHE A 19 -1.85 -12.51 27.15
N ALA A 20 -2.54 -11.71 27.96
CA ALA A 20 -2.52 -11.85 29.41
C ALA A 20 -3.03 -13.22 29.86
N LEU A 21 -4.13 -13.71 29.28
CA LEU A 21 -4.66 -15.06 29.51
C LEU A 21 -3.68 -16.17 29.12
N ALA A 22 -2.86 -15.93 28.10
CA ALA A 22 -1.78 -16.84 27.68
C ALA A 22 -0.49 -16.70 28.51
N GLY A 23 -0.46 -15.84 29.54
CA GLY A 23 0.73 -15.57 30.34
C GLY A 23 1.80 -14.75 29.62
N VAL A 24 1.43 -14.04 28.55
CA VAL A 24 2.32 -13.18 27.77
C VAL A 24 2.12 -11.72 28.18
N THR A 25 3.19 -11.07 28.64
CA THR A 25 3.17 -9.63 28.92
C THR A 25 3.27 -8.85 27.61
N ALA A 26 2.16 -8.21 27.22
CA ALA A 26 2.13 -7.31 26.07
C ALA A 26 2.21 -5.85 26.52
N VAL A 27 3.00 -5.04 25.80
CA VAL A 27 3.16 -3.60 26.06
C VAL A 27 2.78 -2.80 24.80
N PRO A 28 1.99 -1.71 24.91
CA PRO A 28 1.67 -0.87 23.77
C PRO A 28 2.90 -0.05 23.35
N ALA A 29 3.11 0.09 22.04
CA ALA A 29 4.13 0.94 21.46
C ALA A 29 3.50 1.85 20.41
N VAL A 30 3.42 3.15 20.70
CA VAL A 30 2.94 4.17 19.75
C VAL A 30 4.12 4.65 18.91
N TYR A 31 3.94 4.70 17.59
CA TYR A 31 4.99 5.09 16.65
C TYR A 31 4.73 6.46 16.00
N ASN A 32 5.80 7.24 15.85
CA ASN A 32 5.91 8.39 14.95
C ASN A 32 7.40 8.54 14.58
N ASP A 33 7.67 9.07 13.39
CA ASP A 33 9.03 9.33 12.89
C ASP A 33 9.80 10.27 13.83
N ASP A 34 9.13 11.27 14.42
CA ASP A 34 9.72 12.27 15.33
C ASP A 34 10.41 11.66 16.56
N PHE A 35 10.12 10.40 16.88
CA PHE A 35 10.61 9.72 18.08
C PHE A 35 10.88 8.23 17.82
N ALA A 36 11.27 7.89 16.59
CA ALA A 36 11.53 6.50 16.19
C ALA A 36 12.61 5.81 17.05
N GLU A 37 13.63 6.54 17.51
CA GLU A 37 14.73 6.00 18.35
C GLU A 37 14.25 5.58 19.75
N GLU A 38 13.33 6.35 20.35
CA GLU A 38 12.71 6.00 21.63
C GLU A 38 11.90 4.70 21.50
N VAL A 39 11.13 4.58 20.41
CA VAL A 39 10.35 3.40 20.11
C VAL A 39 11.27 2.20 19.88
N GLU A 40 12.34 2.38 19.12
CA GLU A 40 13.35 1.33 18.91
C GLU A 40 13.89 0.80 20.24
N THR A 41 14.24 1.70 21.17
CA THR A 41 14.70 1.33 22.52
C THR A 41 13.65 0.54 23.28
N GLN A 42 12.37 0.92 23.20
CA GLN A 42 11.28 0.16 23.80
C GLN A 42 11.16 -1.24 23.19
N LEU A 43 11.15 -1.34 21.86
CA LEU A 43 11.02 -2.61 21.13
C LEU A 43 12.17 -3.56 21.44
N ARG A 44 13.38 -3.03 21.69
CA ARG A 44 14.56 -3.81 22.08
C ARG A 44 14.43 -4.58 23.39
N ASN A 45 13.50 -4.18 24.25
CA ASN A 45 13.21 -4.89 25.50
C ASN A 45 12.17 -6.01 25.34
N CYS A 46 11.70 -6.27 24.12
CA CYS A 46 10.69 -7.29 23.81
C CYS A 46 11.31 -8.50 23.11
N ARG A 47 10.65 -9.66 23.17
CA ARG A 47 11.02 -10.87 22.40
C ARG A 47 10.31 -10.95 21.05
N LEU A 48 9.11 -10.35 20.97
CA LEU A 48 8.23 -10.33 19.81
C LEU A 48 7.64 -8.93 19.65
N VAL A 49 7.63 -8.43 18.43
CA VAL A 49 7.01 -7.16 18.04
C VAL A 49 5.93 -7.45 17.01
N LEU A 50 4.69 -7.03 17.30
CA LEU A 50 3.57 -7.09 16.37
C LEU A 50 3.28 -5.70 15.84
N VAL A 51 3.33 -5.52 14.52
CA VAL A 51 3.29 -4.19 13.91
C VAL A 51 1.92 -3.90 13.30
N TRP A 52 1.20 -2.95 13.89
CA TRP A 52 -0.04 -2.38 13.35
C TRP A 52 0.07 -0.85 13.21
N CYS A 53 0.85 -0.40 12.23
CA CYS A 53 1.06 1.02 11.94
C CYS A 53 0.68 1.35 10.49
N ASN A 54 0.08 2.53 10.26
CA ASN A 54 -0.12 3.10 8.93
C ASN A 54 0.92 4.23 8.69
N PRO A 55 2.15 3.90 8.30
CA PRO A 55 3.25 4.87 8.25
C PRO A 55 3.11 5.93 7.15
N ILE A 56 2.16 5.75 6.22
CA ILE A 56 1.90 6.69 5.12
C ILE A 56 0.78 7.69 5.44
N GLU A 57 0.19 7.60 6.63
CA GLU A 57 -0.84 8.53 7.07
C GLU A 57 -0.30 9.94 7.25
N GLY A 58 -1.03 10.94 6.74
CA GLY A 58 -0.62 12.34 6.74
C GLY A 58 0.44 12.69 5.68
N GLY A 59 0.66 11.84 4.68
CA GLY A 59 1.66 12.07 3.62
C GLY A 59 3.09 11.68 4.01
N ARG A 60 3.25 11.02 5.16
CA ARG A 60 4.53 10.46 5.60
C ARG A 60 4.97 9.28 4.74
N ARG A 61 6.23 8.88 4.93
CA ARG A 61 6.83 7.75 4.23
C ARG A 61 7.12 6.60 5.19
N ARG A 62 7.33 5.42 4.64
CA ARG A 62 7.57 4.19 5.41
C ARG A 62 9.06 3.94 5.70
N ASP A 63 9.98 4.61 5.01
CA ASP A 63 11.41 4.32 5.08
C ASP A 63 11.99 4.39 6.50
N VAL A 64 11.57 5.37 7.32
CA VAL A 64 12.02 5.49 8.72
C VAL A 64 11.56 4.29 9.54
N LEU A 65 10.27 3.93 9.44
CA LEU A 65 9.69 2.77 10.14
C LEU A 65 10.37 1.46 9.70
N ASP A 66 10.50 1.25 8.39
CA ASP A 66 11.07 0.01 7.84
C ASP A 66 12.56 -0.14 8.20
N ALA A 67 13.32 0.96 8.24
CA ALA A 67 14.72 0.93 8.66
C ALA A 67 14.85 0.59 10.15
N MET A 68 14.00 1.19 10.99
CA MET A 68 13.98 0.89 12.44
C MET A 68 13.59 -0.56 12.70
N LEU A 69 12.51 -1.06 12.09
CA LEU A 69 12.06 -2.44 12.28
C LEU A 69 13.10 -3.47 11.79
N ARG A 70 13.87 -3.15 10.74
CA ARG A 70 15.02 -3.99 10.32
C ARG A 70 16.08 -4.05 11.39
N ARG A 71 16.53 -2.91 11.94
CA ARG A 71 17.51 -2.89 13.03
C ARG A 71 17.04 -3.63 14.28
N VAL A 72 15.73 -3.63 14.56
CA VAL A 72 15.12 -4.43 15.64
C VAL A 72 15.22 -5.92 15.30
N ALA A 73 14.81 -6.32 14.09
CA ALA A 73 14.88 -7.72 13.65
C ALA A 73 16.33 -8.26 13.64
N ASP A 74 17.28 -7.47 13.13
CA ASP A 74 18.70 -7.82 13.04
C ASP A 74 19.35 -8.02 14.41
N SER A 75 18.76 -7.48 15.48
CA SER A 75 19.21 -7.72 16.86
C SER A 75 18.66 -9.00 17.50
N GLY A 76 17.97 -9.83 16.73
CA GLY A 76 17.45 -11.13 17.17
C GLY A 76 16.02 -11.08 17.72
N ILE A 77 15.32 -9.96 17.60
CA ILE A 77 13.93 -9.79 18.03
C ILE A 77 13.01 -10.23 16.90
N VAL A 78 11.99 -11.02 17.22
CA VAL A 78 11.03 -11.44 16.20
C VAL A 78 10.10 -10.27 15.87
N VAL A 79 10.14 -9.78 14.63
CA VAL A 79 9.20 -8.76 14.13
C VAL A 79 8.19 -9.43 13.22
N SER A 80 6.89 -9.25 13.51
CA SER A 80 5.79 -9.82 12.74
C SER A 80 4.88 -8.74 12.15
N ALA A 81 4.68 -8.68 10.82
CA ALA A 81 5.41 -9.46 9.82
C ALA A 81 6.85 -8.93 9.65
N HIS A 82 7.78 -9.80 9.23
CA HIS A 82 9.17 -9.40 9.01
C HIS A 82 9.26 -8.23 8.02
N PRO A 83 10.12 -7.22 8.24
CA PRO A 83 10.21 -6.03 7.37
C PRO A 83 10.36 -6.36 5.89
N GLU A 84 11.20 -7.34 5.54
CA GLU A 84 11.37 -7.80 4.16
C GLU A 84 10.11 -8.43 3.55
N ALA A 85 9.27 -9.10 4.35
CA ALA A 85 7.98 -9.59 3.88
C ALA A 85 7.01 -8.43 3.64
N ILE A 86 7.01 -7.41 4.52
CA ILE A 86 6.20 -6.21 4.36
C ILE A 86 6.60 -5.39 3.12
N LEU A 87 7.89 -5.37 2.76
CA LEU A 87 8.33 -4.73 1.52
C LEU A 87 7.79 -5.43 0.29
N LYS A 88 7.85 -6.77 0.26
CA LYS A 88 7.36 -7.59 -0.85
C LYS A 88 5.83 -7.56 -0.99
N LEU A 89 5.12 -7.57 0.14
CA LEU A 89 3.65 -7.63 0.17
C LEU A 89 2.98 -6.24 0.19
N GLY A 90 3.72 -5.21 0.56
CA GLY A 90 3.18 -3.86 0.80
C GLY A 90 2.99 -3.01 -0.46
N THR A 91 3.20 -3.59 -1.64
CA THR A 91 3.09 -2.92 -2.94
C THR A 91 2.17 -3.72 -3.86
N LYS A 92 1.71 -3.11 -4.95
CA LYS A 92 0.91 -3.82 -5.95
C LYS A 92 1.73 -4.73 -6.86
N ASP A 93 3.06 -4.68 -6.79
CA ASP A 93 3.95 -5.62 -7.49
C ASP A 93 3.75 -7.06 -7.05
N VAL A 94 3.26 -7.30 -5.83
CA VAL A 94 2.88 -8.65 -5.39
C VAL A 94 1.89 -9.29 -6.36
N LEU A 95 0.97 -8.51 -6.97
CA LEU A 95 0.01 -9.01 -7.96
C LEU A 95 0.71 -9.44 -9.25
N PHE A 96 1.76 -8.72 -9.65
CA PHE A 96 2.56 -9.06 -10.81
C PHE A 96 3.40 -10.33 -10.53
N HIS A 97 4.08 -10.41 -9.39
CA HIS A 97 4.92 -11.56 -9.05
C HIS A 97 4.14 -12.85 -8.79
N THR A 98 2.85 -12.75 -8.43
CA THR A 98 1.99 -13.91 -8.16
C THR A 98 1.01 -14.23 -9.29
N ARG A 99 1.11 -13.54 -10.44
CA ARG A 99 0.13 -13.64 -11.55
C ARG A 99 0.01 -15.04 -12.15
N ASP A 100 1.07 -15.83 -12.09
CA ASP A 100 1.13 -17.17 -12.68
C ASP A 100 0.75 -18.28 -11.68
N LEU A 101 0.39 -17.93 -10.44
CA LEU A 101 -0.12 -18.89 -9.46
C LEU A 101 -1.58 -19.29 -9.78
N PRO A 102 -2.11 -20.41 -9.24
CA PRO A 102 -3.48 -20.85 -9.53
C PRO A 102 -4.60 -19.86 -9.17
N PHE A 103 -4.29 -18.89 -8.30
CA PHE A 103 -5.19 -17.80 -7.90
C PHE A 103 -4.78 -16.43 -8.49
N GLY A 104 -3.84 -16.43 -9.44
CA GLY A 104 -3.38 -15.25 -10.14
C GLY A 104 -4.41 -14.69 -11.13
N SER A 105 -4.05 -13.62 -11.83
CA SER A 105 -4.92 -12.92 -12.80
C SER A 105 -4.10 -12.26 -13.91
N ASP A 106 -4.76 -11.80 -14.99
CA ASP A 106 -4.14 -10.97 -16.05
C ASP A 106 -3.63 -9.66 -15.44
N VAL A 107 -2.35 -9.64 -15.09
CA VAL A 107 -1.65 -8.50 -14.49
C VAL A 107 -0.43 -8.16 -15.33
N CYS A 108 -0.34 -6.89 -15.72
CA CYS A 108 0.85 -6.30 -16.31
C CYS A 108 1.39 -5.20 -15.42
N ARG A 109 2.71 -5.10 -15.36
CA ARG A 109 3.41 -3.97 -14.76
C ARG A 109 3.62 -2.90 -15.82
N VAL A 110 3.33 -1.65 -15.46
CA VAL A 110 3.54 -0.49 -16.33
C VAL A 110 4.50 0.46 -15.63
N ASP A 111 5.69 0.60 -16.18
CA ASP A 111 6.82 1.30 -15.57
C ASP A 111 6.94 2.76 -16.01
N SER A 112 6.23 3.15 -17.07
CA SER A 112 6.26 4.52 -17.57
C SER A 112 4.93 4.96 -18.17
N LEU A 113 4.71 6.28 -18.19
CA LEU A 113 3.55 6.87 -18.84
C LEU A 113 3.51 6.56 -20.35
N LYS A 114 4.69 6.52 -20.99
CA LYS A 114 4.83 6.13 -22.40
C LYS A 114 4.37 4.69 -22.63
N GLN A 115 4.81 3.76 -21.80
CA GLN A 115 4.35 2.38 -21.88
C GLN A 115 2.84 2.27 -21.67
N LEU A 116 2.27 3.06 -20.74
CA LEU A 116 0.83 3.11 -20.54
C LEU A 116 0.10 3.58 -21.80
N GLU A 117 0.60 4.64 -22.44
CA GLU A 117 0.05 5.19 -23.68
C GLU A 117 0.07 4.17 -24.82
N GLU A 118 1.19 3.44 -24.98
CA GLU A 118 1.38 2.46 -26.06
C GLU A 118 0.55 1.19 -25.85
N GLU A 119 0.45 0.67 -24.62
CA GLU A 119 -0.16 -0.64 -24.35
C GLU A 119 -1.65 -0.58 -23.96
N LEU A 120 -2.10 0.49 -23.30
CA LEU A 120 -3.46 0.56 -22.76
C LEU A 120 -4.55 0.39 -23.84
N PRO A 121 -4.45 1.00 -25.05
CA PRO A 121 -5.47 0.83 -26.08
C PRO A 121 -5.70 -0.64 -26.43
N GLU A 122 -4.63 -1.39 -26.69
CA GLU A 122 -4.75 -2.79 -27.10
C GLU A 122 -5.33 -3.67 -25.98
N ARG A 123 -4.92 -3.42 -24.73
CA ARG A 123 -5.50 -4.11 -23.58
C ARG A 123 -7.00 -3.83 -23.41
N LEU A 124 -7.43 -2.59 -23.69
CA LEU A 124 -8.84 -2.21 -23.61
C LEU A 124 -9.71 -2.85 -24.71
N ARG A 125 -9.15 -3.26 -25.85
CA ARG A 125 -9.89 -4.05 -26.86
C ARG A 125 -10.36 -5.39 -26.30
N HIS A 126 -9.63 -5.93 -25.34
CA HIS A 126 -9.94 -7.17 -24.63
C HIS A 126 -10.85 -6.94 -23.41
N GLY A 127 -11.50 -5.76 -23.31
CA GLY A 127 -12.45 -5.42 -22.26
C GLY A 127 -11.90 -4.46 -21.19
N PRO A 128 -12.68 -4.20 -20.13
CA PRO A 128 -12.31 -3.26 -19.07
C PRO A 128 -10.98 -3.61 -18.42
N ARG A 129 -10.27 -2.59 -17.93
CA ARG A 129 -9.02 -2.75 -17.17
C ARG A 129 -9.09 -2.00 -15.84
N VAL A 130 -8.37 -2.53 -14.85
CA VAL A 130 -8.18 -1.87 -13.55
C VAL A 130 -6.73 -1.44 -13.44
N LEU A 131 -6.50 -0.13 -13.42
CA LEU A 131 -5.18 0.47 -13.21
C LEU A 131 -4.99 0.70 -11.72
N LYS A 132 -3.81 0.33 -11.19
CA LYS A 132 -3.50 0.45 -9.77
C LYS A 132 -2.13 1.10 -9.63
N GLN A 133 -2.06 2.20 -8.88
CA GLN A 133 -0.79 2.79 -8.48
C GLN A 133 0.02 1.79 -7.63
N TYR A 134 1.35 1.92 -7.67
CA TYR A 134 2.29 1.02 -7.01
C TYR A 134 2.04 0.89 -5.49
N ARG A 135 1.81 2.03 -4.82
CA ARG A 135 1.42 2.09 -3.40
C ARG A 135 0.18 2.94 -3.23
N GLY A 136 -0.77 2.43 -2.44
CA GLY A 136 -2.02 3.13 -2.14
C GLY A 136 -2.87 2.35 -1.16
N GLN A 137 -3.81 3.04 -0.54
CA GLN A 137 -4.77 2.45 0.40
C GLN A 137 -6.19 2.94 0.12
N SER A 138 -7.18 2.18 0.58
CA SER A 138 -8.60 2.60 0.60
C SER A 138 -9.16 3.06 -0.76
N GLY A 139 -8.75 2.41 -1.85
CA GLY A 139 -9.20 2.73 -3.22
C GLY A 139 -8.46 3.90 -3.88
N ASN A 140 -7.61 4.64 -3.15
CA ASN A 140 -6.79 5.69 -3.74
C ASN A 140 -5.82 5.09 -4.78
N GLY A 141 -5.73 5.76 -5.93
CA GLY A 141 -5.01 5.32 -7.13
C GLY A 141 -5.44 3.97 -7.72
N VAL A 142 -6.67 3.52 -7.47
CA VAL A 142 -7.28 2.38 -8.18
C VAL A 142 -8.37 2.89 -9.11
N TRP A 143 -8.22 2.61 -10.40
CA TRP A 143 -9.07 3.16 -11.46
C TRP A 143 -9.65 2.03 -12.31
N ARG A 144 -10.96 2.03 -12.52
CA ARG A 144 -11.58 1.22 -13.58
C ARG A 144 -11.62 2.04 -14.86
N VAL A 145 -11.18 1.45 -15.96
CA VAL A 145 -11.16 2.07 -17.29
C VAL A 145 -11.82 1.14 -18.29
N GLN A 146 -12.72 1.66 -19.11
CA GLN A 146 -13.45 0.89 -20.11
C GLN A 146 -13.73 1.75 -21.34
N LEU A 147 -13.72 1.17 -22.55
CA LEU A 147 -14.15 1.89 -23.75
C LEU A 147 -15.66 2.18 -23.70
N VAL A 148 -16.05 3.38 -24.13
CA VAL A 148 -17.48 3.75 -24.26
C VAL A 148 -18.14 3.07 -25.47
N GLY A 149 -17.34 2.69 -26.48
CA GLY A 149 -17.76 1.99 -27.69
C GLY A 149 -16.59 1.28 -28.37
N PRO A 150 -16.66 1.02 -29.69
CA PRO A 150 -15.51 0.51 -30.44
C PRO A 150 -14.29 1.42 -30.32
N MET A 151 -13.10 0.86 -30.46
CA MET A 151 -11.87 1.64 -30.47
C MET A 151 -11.89 2.65 -31.63
N ALA A 152 -11.65 3.92 -31.31
CA ALA A 152 -11.55 5.03 -32.25
C ALA A 152 -10.34 5.90 -31.90
N THR A 153 -10.02 6.88 -32.75
CA THR A 153 -8.93 7.83 -32.52
C THR A 153 -9.50 9.26 -32.48
N PRO A 154 -9.51 9.95 -31.33
CA PRO A 154 -9.10 9.48 -30.01
C PRO A 154 -10.12 8.51 -29.37
N ALA A 155 -9.63 7.57 -28.56
CA ALA A 155 -10.51 6.62 -27.87
C ALA A 155 -11.21 7.28 -26.68
N ARG A 156 -12.53 7.10 -26.57
CA ARG A 156 -13.33 7.57 -25.43
C ARG A 156 -13.46 6.49 -24.38
N LEU A 157 -13.15 6.86 -23.15
CA LEU A 157 -13.06 6.01 -21.98
C LEU A 157 -14.09 6.42 -20.94
N ARG A 158 -14.77 5.43 -20.37
CA ARG A 158 -15.47 5.52 -19.10
C ARG A 158 -14.48 5.18 -17.99
N VAL A 159 -14.21 6.15 -17.12
CA VAL A 159 -13.20 6.07 -16.07
C VAL A 159 -13.84 6.32 -14.73
N ARG A 160 -13.56 5.45 -13.75
CA ARG A 160 -14.04 5.62 -12.38
C ARG A 160 -12.92 5.37 -11.38
N HIS A 161 -12.71 6.32 -10.47
CA HIS A 161 -11.82 6.14 -9.32
C HIS A 161 -12.51 5.32 -8.24
N ALA A 162 -11.79 4.40 -7.61
CA ALA A 162 -12.35 3.56 -6.54
C ALA A 162 -12.39 4.26 -5.18
N GLN A 163 -11.86 5.48 -5.07
CA GLN A 163 -11.97 6.28 -3.85
C GLN A 163 -13.45 6.61 -3.59
N ARG A 164 -13.85 6.56 -2.31
CA ARG A 164 -15.24 6.81 -1.91
C ARG A 164 -15.65 8.22 -2.32
N GLY A 165 -16.84 8.33 -2.92
CA GLY A 165 -17.39 9.60 -3.40
C GLY A 165 -16.97 9.99 -4.81
N SER A 166 -16.16 9.18 -5.49
CA SER A 166 -15.78 9.44 -6.87
C SER A 166 -16.87 9.01 -7.87
N ASP A 167 -17.20 9.94 -8.76
CA ASP A 167 -18.10 9.73 -9.87
C ASP A 167 -17.40 9.06 -11.06
N GLU A 168 -18.22 8.55 -11.97
CA GLU A 168 -17.75 8.04 -13.25
C GLU A 168 -17.69 9.19 -14.27
N GLU A 169 -16.55 9.31 -14.95
CA GLU A 169 -16.30 10.34 -15.94
C GLU A 169 -16.09 9.71 -17.33
N VAL A 170 -16.44 10.45 -18.38
CA VAL A 170 -16.07 10.11 -19.75
C VAL A 170 -14.96 11.04 -20.21
N MET A 171 -13.81 10.48 -20.59
CA MET A 171 -12.64 11.24 -21.03
C MET A 171 -11.89 10.52 -22.16
N GLU A 172 -10.95 11.21 -22.80
CA GLU A 172 -10.07 10.63 -23.80
C GLU A 172 -8.77 10.11 -23.17
N ILE A 173 -8.05 9.23 -23.87
CA ILE A 173 -6.77 8.69 -23.40
C ILE A 173 -5.79 9.79 -22.94
N PRO A 174 -5.54 10.88 -23.69
CA PRO A 174 -4.60 11.91 -23.26
C PRO A 174 -4.97 12.54 -21.91
N ALA A 175 -6.27 12.75 -21.65
CA ALA A 175 -6.75 13.29 -20.38
C ALA A 175 -6.55 12.30 -19.22
N LEU A 176 -6.75 11.00 -19.47
CA LEU A 176 -6.44 9.95 -18.50
C LEU A 176 -4.94 9.90 -18.21
N LEU A 177 -4.09 9.94 -19.23
CA LEU A 177 -2.63 9.92 -19.08
C LEU A 177 -2.13 11.12 -18.25
N ALA A 178 -2.62 12.33 -18.54
CA ALA A 178 -2.31 13.51 -17.75
C ALA A 178 -2.69 13.35 -16.27
N ARG A 179 -3.83 12.69 -16.00
CA ARG A 179 -4.29 12.42 -14.62
C ARG A 179 -3.46 11.36 -13.90
N LEU A 180 -2.91 10.39 -14.62
CA LEU A 180 -2.09 9.32 -14.07
C LEU A 180 -0.59 9.65 -14.03
N ALA A 181 -0.16 10.69 -14.74
CA ALA A 181 1.24 11.11 -14.81
C ALA A 181 1.93 11.24 -13.44
N PRO A 182 1.30 11.82 -12.39
CA PRO A 182 1.93 11.91 -11.07
C PRO A 182 2.27 10.55 -10.44
N TYR A 183 1.61 9.45 -10.84
CA TYR A 183 1.92 8.13 -10.30
C TYR A 183 3.24 7.54 -10.80
N PHE A 184 3.82 8.14 -11.85
CA PHE A 184 5.12 7.75 -12.40
C PHE A 184 6.27 8.61 -11.87
N GLU A 185 5.98 9.60 -11.00
CA GLU A 185 7.01 10.41 -10.36
C GLU A 185 7.76 9.60 -9.28
N PRO A 186 9.09 9.75 -9.15
CA PRO A 186 9.89 9.01 -8.16
C PRO A 186 9.37 9.15 -6.72
N GLU A 187 8.86 10.32 -6.37
CA GLU A 187 8.33 10.66 -5.04
C GLU A 187 7.04 9.92 -4.67
N LYS A 188 6.28 9.45 -5.67
CA LYS A 188 5.05 8.66 -5.48
C LYS A 188 5.31 7.15 -5.49
N GLY A 189 6.58 6.76 -5.57
CA GLY A 189 7.05 5.39 -5.55
C GLY A 189 7.47 4.94 -6.93
N SER A 190 8.68 5.31 -7.34
CA SER A 190 9.42 4.52 -8.33
C SER A 190 10.22 3.41 -7.65
N ILE A 191 10.60 2.44 -8.47
CA ILE A 191 11.22 1.13 -8.20
C ILE A 191 12.42 1.23 -7.25
#